data_AF-A0A2E3XH96-F1
#
_entry.id   AF-A0A2E3XH96-F1
#
_cell.length_a   1.000
_cell.length_b   1.000
_cell.length_c   1.000
_cell.angle_alpha   90.00
_cell.angle_beta   90.00
_cell.angle_gamma   90.00
#
_symmetry.space_group_name_H-M   'P 1'
#
loop_
_entity.id
_entity.type
_entity.pdbx_description
1 polymer ?
#
loop_
_entity_poly.entity_id
_entity_poly.type
_entity_poly.pdbx_seq_one_letter_code
_entity_poly.pdbx_strand_id
1 'polypeptide(L)'
;MNNWHIDYKVKYHITFVHTDGRTEVVNDEMIIHSRSPKQAEEMLWYRYENGDGPLIDIPDGWLGKTISKKLEIDEIMKVWEY
;
A
#
# COMPACT_ATOMS: atom_id res chain seq x y z
N MET A 1 -4.50 -17.93 26.16
CA MET A 1 -4.14 -17.72 24.75
C MET A 1 -4.36 -16.24 24.49
N ASN A 2 -3.29 -15.44 24.39
CA ASN A 2 -3.44 -14.02 24.07
C ASN A 2 -3.60 -13.89 22.56
N ASN A 3 -4.80 -13.57 22.09
CA ASN A 3 -4.96 -12.99 20.78
C ASN A 3 -4.26 -11.62 20.81
N TRP A 4 -3.11 -11.51 20.17
CA TRP A 4 -2.27 -10.30 20.21
C TRP A 4 -2.32 -9.48 18.92
N HIS A 5 -3.12 -9.91 17.94
CA HIS A 5 -3.20 -9.26 16.64
C HIS A 5 -4.38 -8.29 16.61
N ILE A 6 -4.08 -7.08 16.17
CA ILE A 6 -5.02 -6.01 15.91
C ILE A 6 -5.12 -5.86 14.39
N ASP A 7 -6.32 -5.68 13.89
CA ASP A 7 -6.56 -5.44 12.47
C ASP A 7 -6.48 -3.94 12.23
N TYR A 8 -5.52 -3.54 11.40
CA TYR A 8 -5.39 -2.16 10.95
C TYR A 8 -5.82 -2.03 9.50
N LYS A 9 -6.72 -1.09 9.23
CA LYS A 9 -7.01 -0.63 7.88
C LYS A 9 -6.05 0.47 7.53
N VAL A 10 -5.21 0.20 6.54
CA VAL A 10 -4.24 1.14 6.00
C VAL A 10 -4.74 1.65 4.66
N LYS A 11 -5.03 2.95 4.57
CA LYS A 11 -5.32 3.64 3.32
C LYS A 11 -4.04 4.24 2.78
N TYR A 12 -3.81 4.07 1.49
CA TYR A 12 -2.63 4.56 0.82
C TYR A 12 -2.94 4.95 -0.62
N HIS A 13 -2.04 5.73 -1.21
CA HIS A 13 -2.04 5.96 -2.63
C HIS A 13 -0.65 5.76 -3.21
N ILE A 14 -0.64 5.40 -4.49
CA ILE A 14 0.58 5.30 -5.28
C ILE A 14 0.48 6.31 -6.41
N THR A 15 1.46 7.22 -6.44
CA THR A 15 1.63 8.17 -7.53
C THR A 15 2.56 7.57 -8.58
N PHE A 16 2.10 7.52 -9.82
CA PHE A 16 2.84 7.06 -11.00
C PHE A 16 3.23 8.26 -11.84
N VAL A 17 4.50 8.35 -12.21
CA VAL A 17 4.97 9.33 -13.19
C VAL A 17 5.29 8.60 -14.48
N HIS A 18 4.61 8.97 -15.56
CA HIS A 18 4.76 8.36 -16.87
C HIS A 18 5.88 9.00 -17.70
N THR A 19 6.32 8.30 -18.73
CA THR A 19 7.37 8.76 -19.66
C THR A 19 7.00 10.02 -20.42
N ASP A 20 5.71 10.30 -20.59
CA ASP A 20 5.18 11.53 -21.20
C ASP A 20 5.01 12.69 -20.20
N GLY A 21 5.43 12.50 -18.95
CA GLY A 21 5.33 13.47 -17.87
C GLY A 21 3.96 13.53 -17.18
N ARG A 22 2.99 12.71 -17.60
CA ARG A 22 1.70 12.61 -16.91
C ARG A 22 1.89 11.98 -15.54
N THR A 23 1.08 12.42 -14.59
CA THR A 23 1.06 11.86 -13.24
C THR A 23 -0.32 11.30 -12.97
N GLU A 24 -0.36 10.07 -12.52
CA GLU A 24 -1.59 9.35 -12.17
C GLU A 24 -1.52 8.92 -10.71
N VAL A 25 -2.62 9.05 -9.97
CA VAL A 25 -2.70 8.68 -8.56
C VAL A 25 -3.75 7.60 -8.39
N VAL A 26 -3.34 6.46 -7.85
CA VAL A 26 -4.24 5.35 -7.55
C VAL A 26 -4.34 5.19 -6.05
N ASN A 27 -5.56 5.20 -5.54
CA ASN A 27 -5.86 5.06 -4.12
C ASN A 27 -6.33 3.63 -3.85
N ASP A 28 -5.90 3.07 -2.72
CA ASP A 28 -6.30 1.73 -2.31
C ASP A 28 -6.26 1.59 -0.77
N GLU A 29 -6.80 0.50 -0.27
CA GLU A 29 -6.86 0.21 1.15
C GLU A 29 -6.62 -1.28 1.44
N MET A 30 -5.89 -1.56 2.51
CA MET A 30 -5.57 -2.93 2.91
C MET A 30 -5.79 -3.15 4.41
N ILE A 31 -6.35 -4.32 4.76
CA ILE A 31 -6.35 -4.81 6.15
C ILE A 31 -5.04 -5.54 6.43
N ILE A 32 -4.32 -5.08 7.44
CA ILE A 32 -3.06 -5.66 7.90
C ILE A 32 -3.19 -6.08 9.36
N HIS A 33 -2.93 -7.36 9.62
CA HIS A 33 -2.89 -7.93 10.96
C HIS A 33 -1.52 -7.64 11.59
N SER A 34 -1.49 -6.81 12.63
CA SER A 34 -0.24 -6.45 13.31
C SER A 34 -0.45 -6.12 14.79
N ARG A 35 0.65 -5.93 15.53
CA ARG A 35 0.59 -5.52 16.96
C ARG A 35 0.44 -4.01 17.12
N SER A 36 0.78 -3.24 16.10
CA SER A 36 0.86 -1.78 16.17
C SER A 36 0.69 -1.14 14.79
N PRO A 37 0.24 0.13 14.73
CA PRO A 37 0.11 0.83 13.45
C PRO A 37 1.46 0.94 12.73
N LYS A 38 2.56 1.13 13.46
CA LYS A 38 3.92 1.17 12.89
C LYS A 38 4.29 -0.14 12.20
N GLN A 39 3.95 -1.28 12.82
CA GLN A 39 4.19 -2.58 12.20
C GLN A 39 3.32 -2.77 10.94
N ALA A 40 2.09 -2.24 10.93
CA ALA A 40 1.24 -2.29 9.75
C ALA A 40 1.86 -1.48 8.58
N GLU A 41 2.40 -0.30 8.88
CA GLU A 41 3.14 0.53 7.92
C GLU A 41 4.38 -0.19 7.36
N GLU A 42 5.22 -0.76 8.22
CA GLU A 42 6.42 -1.51 7.79
C GLU A 42 6.06 -2.69 6.88
N MET A 43 4.95 -3.39 7.17
CA MET A 43 4.46 -4.49 6.34
C MET A 43 3.95 -4.01 4.97
N LEU A 44 3.32 -2.84 4.89
CA LEU A 44 2.88 -2.27 3.61
C LEU A 44 4.09 -1.87 2.76
N TRP A 45 5.07 -1.17 3.35
CA TRP A 45 6.32 -0.82 2.67
C TRP A 45 7.07 -2.04 2.17
N TYR A 46 7.19 -3.07 3.01
CA TYR A 46 7.84 -4.31 2.63
C TYR A 46 7.18 -4.95 1.40
N ARG A 47 5.85 -4.99 1.35
CA ARG A 47 5.10 -5.50 0.19
C ARG A 47 5.28 -4.62 -1.04
N TYR A 48 5.33 -3.31 -0.88
CA TYR A 48 5.55 -2.36 -1.99
C TYR A 48 6.92 -2.55 -2.67
N GLU A 49 7.95 -2.79 -1.86
CA GLU A 49 9.34 -2.92 -2.32
C GLU A 49 9.69 -4.34 -2.77
N ASN A 50 9.18 -5.35 -2.07
CA ASN A 50 9.63 -6.75 -2.21
C ASN A 50 8.53 -7.70 -2.68
N GLY A 51 7.29 -7.24 -2.89
CA GLY A 51 6.19 -8.08 -3.35
C GLY A 51 6.40 -8.57 -4.79
N ASP A 52 6.13 -9.85 -5.04
CA ASP A 52 6.13 -10.46 -6.38
C ASP A 52 5.04 -9.90 -7.31
N GLY A 53 4.08 -9.15 -6.76
CA GLY A 53 2.98 -8.53 -7.49
C GLY A 53 2.76 -7.07 -7.09
N PRO A 54 2.12 -6.28 -7.94
CA PRO A 54 1.81 -4.89 -7.63
C PRO A 54 0.81 -4.82 -6.46
N LEU A 55 0.99 -3.84 -5.58
CA LEU A 55 0.04 -3.56 -4.48
C LEU A 55 -1.36 -3.19 -5.00
N ILE A 56 -1.45 -2.75 -6.24
CA ILE A 56 -2.67 -2.29 -6.90
C ILE A 56 -2.75 -2.91 -8.28
N ASP A 57 -3.96 -3.04 -8.81
CA ASP A 57 -4.14 -3.42 -10.21
C ASP A 57 -3.78 -2.24 -11.12
N ILE A 58 -2.76 -2.42 -11.96
CA ILE A 58 -2.23 -1.37 -12.84
C ILE A 58 -2.76 -1.63 -14.25
N PRO A 59 -3.40 -0.65 -14.91
CA PRO A 59 -3.84 -0.82 -16.29
C PRO A 59 -2.70 -1.26 -17.21
N ASP A 60 -2.95 -2.25 -18.08
CA ASP A 60 -1.95 -2.77 -19.03
C ASP A 60 -1.27 -1.66 -19.85
N GLY A 61 -1.99 -0.58 -20.15
CA GLY A 61 -1.49 0.57 -20.91
C GLY A 61 -0.37 1.36 -20.22
N TRP A 62 -0.16 1.16 -18.92
CA TRP A 62 0.88 1.83 -18.11
C TRP A 62 2.16 0.99 -18.01
N LEU A 63 2.10 -0.31 -18.30
CA LEU A 63 3.24 -1.22 -18.22
C LEU A 63 4.37 -0.76 -19.15
N GLY A 64 5.57 -0.61 -18.59
CA GLY A 64 6.76 -0.13 -19.32
C GLY A 64 6.74 1.37 -19.69
N LYS A 65 5.71 2.13 -19.29
CA LYS A 65 5.59 3.58 -19.52
C LYS A 65 5.69 4.41 -18.25
N THR A 66 6.05 3.79 -17.13
CA THR A 66 6.20 4.45 -15.83
C THR A 66 7.69 4.65 -15.54
N ILE A 67 8.09 5.88 -15.24
CA ILE A 67 9.45 6.25 -14.81
C ILE A 67 9.62 5.99 -13.31
N SER A 68 8.62 6.36 -12.52
CA SER A 68 8.67 6.21 -11.08
C SER A 68 7.29 5.91 -10.50
N LYS A 69 7.31 5.23 -9.36
CA LYS A 69 6.17 5.01 -8.48
C LYS A 69 6.55 5.46 -7.08
N LYS A 70 5.64 6.13 -6.37
CA LYS A 70 5.82 6.56 -4.98
C LYS A 70 4.59 6.17 -4.17
N LEU A 71 4.79 5.39 -3.11
CA LEU A 71 3.76 5.06 -2.13
C LEU A 71 3.71 6.13 -1.05
N GLU A 72 2.50 6.53 -0.66
CA GLU A 72 2.24 7.39 0.49
C GLU A 72 1.08 6.80 1.30
N ILE A 73 1.23 6.79 2.63
CA ILE A 73 0.20 6.31 3.54
C ILE A 73 -0.64 7.50 3.97
N ASP A 74 -1.94 7.41 3.70
CA ASP A 74 -2.89 8.46 4.05
C ASP A 74 -3.39 8.31 5.48
N GLU A 75 -3.72 7.07 5.86
CA GLU A 75 -4.37 6.80 7.15
C GLU A 75 -4.12 5.37 7.62
N ILE A 76 -3.94 5.20 8.93
CA ILE A 76 -3.91 3.88 9.58
C ILE A 76 -4.95 3.89 10.72
N MET A 77 -6.00 3.08 10.58
CA MET A 77 -7.07 2.95 11.56
C MET A 77 -7.09 1.55 12.16
N LYS A 78 -7.20 1.45 13.49
CA LYS A 78 -7.54 0.20 14.16
C LYS A 78 -9.01 -0.14 13.86
N VAL A 79 -9.26 -1.29 13.25
CA VAL A 79 -10.61 -1.76 12.90
C VAL A 79 -11.09 -2.83 13.87
N TRP A 80 -10.20 -3.71 14.34
CA TRP A 80 -10.59 -4.83 15.19
C TRP A 80 -9.47 -5.27 16.15
N GLU A 81 -9.84 -5.86 17.29
CA GLU A 81 -8.93 -6.44 18.28
C GLU A 81 -9.50 -7.78 18.74
N TYR A 82 -8.67 -8.82 18.67
CA TYR A 82 -9.05 -10.21 18.96
C TYR A 82 -8.79 -10.62 20.40
#